data_AF-A0A941B4B2-F1
#
_entry.id   AF-A0A941B4B2-F1
#
_cell.length_a   1.000
_cell.length_b   1.000
_cell.length_c   1.000
_cell.angle_alpha   90.00
_cell.angle_beta   90.00
_cell.angle_gamma   90.00
#
_symmetry.space_group_name_H-M   'P 1'
#
loop_
_entity.id
_entity.type
_entity.pdbx_description
1 polymer ?
#
loop_
_entity_poly.entity_id
_entity_poly.type
_entity_poly.pdbx_seq_one_letter_code
_entity_poly.pdbx_strand_id
1 'polypeptide(L)'
;MEKTTQKSCTEINLPPGSVIVSGESTPQLGSVTFPQTKSVDILSPYVEAYYNAKDNSLTATAVVYVDDTTIQNGTFYYSVFQNSYIDIAGAPQLQFFIVYDMPEELSVNFGIYEITFQADATIFSGGLSNVESIQTFLWDADPITSRGTETTVQHG
;
A
#
# COMPACT_ATOMS: atom_id res chain seq x y z
N MET A 1 0.30 -13.56 42.46
CA MET A 1 -0.04 -12.62 41.37
C MET A 1 0.34 -13.33 40.09
N GLU A 2 -0.64 -13.86 39.37
CA GLU A 2 -0.41 -14.53 38.09
C GLU A 2 0.07 -13.48 37.08
N LYS A 3 1.17 -13.81 36.40
CA LYS A 3 1.72 -13.02 35.32
C LYS A 3 0.77 -13.21 34.14
N THR A 4 -0.12 -12.25 33.92
CA THR A 4 -1.02 -12.26 32.77
C THR A 4 -0.16 -12.15 31.52
N THR A 5 0.00 -13.26 30.80
CA THR A 5 0.62 -13.26 29.48
C THR A 5 -0.31 -12.45 28.58
N GLN A 6 0.08 -11.21 28.24
CA GLN A 6 -0.58 -10.46 27.18
C GLN A 6 -0.52 -11.32 25.93
N LYS A 7 -1.68 -11.81 25.51
CA LYS A 7 -1.87 -12.36 24.18
C LYS A 7 -1.58 -11.19 23.25
N SER A 8 -0.43 -11.22 22.57
CA SER A 8 -0.09 -10.22 21.55
C SER A 8 -1.23 -10.24 20.54
N CYS A 9 -2.13 -9.25 20.61
CA CYS A 9 -3.00 -8.96 19.50
C CYS A 9 -2.05 -8.44 18.43
N THR A 10 -1.82 -9.22 17.38
CA THR A 10 -1.14 -8.75 16.18
C THR A 10 -2.02 -7.61 15.63
N GLU A 11 -1.69 -6.37 15.97
CA GLU A 11 -2.37 -5.20 15.43
C GLU A 11 -1.93 -5.06 13.98
N ILE A 12 -2.77 -5.54 13.06
CA ILE A 12 -2.59 -5.27 11.64
C ILE A 12 -2.67 -3.76 11.46
N ASN A 13 -1.56 -3.16 11.03
CA ASN A 13 -1.46 -1.73 10.79
C ASN A 13 -2.10 -1.43 9.43
N LEU A 14 -3.36 -0.99 9.43
CA LEU A 14 -4.07 -0.66 8.20
C LEU A 14 -3.82 0.80 7.81
N PRO A 15 -3.57 1.09 6.52
CA PRO A 15 -3.42 2.46 6.06
C PRO A 15 -4.73 3.25 6.16
N PRO A 16 -4.67 4.58 6.13
CA PRO A 16 -5.87 5.41 6.07
C PRO A 16 -6.67 5.12 4.78
N GLY A 17 -7.97 5.38 4.84
CA GLY A 17 -8.87 5.29 3.69
C GLY A 17 -9.81 4.09 3.72
N SER A 18 -10.33 3.73 2.55
CA SER A 18 -11.28 2.64 2.34
C SER A 18 -10.71 1.59 1.39
N VAL A 19 -11.04 0.32 1.63
CA VAL A 19 -10.63 -0.78 0.75
C VAL A 19 -11.35 -0.68 -0.59
N ILE A 20 -10.60 -0.66 -1.69
CA ILE A 20 -11.14 -0.74 -3.06
C ILE A 20 -10.83 -2.08 -3.74
N VAL A 21 -9.79 -2.78 -3.27
CA VAL A 21 -9.43 -4.14 -3.68
C VAL A 21 -9.05 -4.93 -2.44
N SER A 22 -9.58 -6.15 -2.27
CA SER A 22 -9.39 -6.93 -1.04
C SER A 22 -8.95 -8.36 -1.34
N GLY A 23 -7.71 -8.70 -0.95
CA GLY A 23 -7.20 -10.07 -1.00
C GLY A 23 -7.06 -10.66 -2.41
N GLU A 24 -6.78 -9.80 -3.39
CA GLU A 24 -6.54 -10.22 -4.77
C GLU A 24 -5.13 -10.79 -4.92
N SER A 25 -4.91 -11.47 -6.05
CA SER A 25 -3.59 -11.98 -6.38
C SER A 25 -3.19 -11.75 -7.83
N THR A 26 -1.89 -11.64 -8.07
CA THR A 26 -1.33 -11.42 -9.40
C THR A 26 -0.10 -12.32 -9.62
N PRO A 27 0.05 -12.93 -10.80
CA PRO A 27 1.22 -13.74 -11.12
C PRO A 27 2.46 -12.87 -11.32
N GLN A 28 3.62 -13.44 -11.04
CA GLN A 28 4.90 -12.80 -11.30
C GLN A 28 5.14 -12.60 -12.81
N LEU A 29 5.54 -11.39 -13.20
CA LEU A 29 5.91 -11.06 -14.58
C LEU A 29 7.39 -11.28 -14.87
N GLY A 30 8.22 -11.17 -13.83
CA GLY A 30 9.67 -11.34 -13.92
C GLY A 30 10.34 -11.21 -12.56
N SER A 31 11.67 -11.20 -12.56
CA SER A 31 12.47 -10.99 -11.36
C SER A 31 13.66 -10.09 -11.63
N VAL A 32 14.15 -9.45 -10.57
CA VAL A 32 15.36 -8.66 -10.56
C VAL A 32 16.21 -9.04 -9.35
N THR A 33 17.53 -9.10 -9.54
CA THR A 33 18.49 -9.36 -8.46
C THR A 33 19.39 -8.15 -8.27
N PHE A 34 19.46 -7.66 -7.03
CA PHE A 34 20.38 -6.59 -6.64
C PHE A 34 21.68 -7.20 -6.10
N PRO A 35 22.85 -6.89 -6.68
CA PRO A 35 24.13 -7.47 -6.24
C PRO A 35 24.51 -7.16 -4.79
N GLN A 36 24.01 -6.03 -4.27
CA GLN A 36 24.16 -5.61 -2.88
C GLN A 36 22.89 -4.85 -2.45
N THR A 37 22.13 -5.40 -1.52
CA THR A 37 21.03 -4.67 -0.87
C THR A 37 21.51 -4.05 0.44
N LYS A 38 21.07 -2.81 0.67
CA LYS A 38 21.54 -1.96 1.79
C LYS A 38 20.45 -1.67 2.81
N SER A 39 19.22 -2.07 2.55
CA SER A 39 18.07 -1.78 3.41
C SER A 39 16.92 -2.76 3.15
N VAL A 40 16.06 -2.93 4.15
CA VAL A 40 14.77 -3.65 4.10
C VAL A 40 13.64 -2.68 3.69
N ASP A 41 13.99 -1.53 3.10
CA ASP A 41 13.02 -0.51 2.74
C ASP A 41 12.13 -0.97 1.58
N ILE A 42 10.85 -0.62 1.69
CA ILE A 42 9.87 -0.74 0.62
C ILE A 42 10.33 0.09 -0.59
N LEU A 43 10.47 -0.56 -1.75
CA LEU A 43 10.76 0.11 -3.00
C LEU A 43 9.52 0.84 -3.51
N SER A 44 9.67 2.09 -3.94
CA SER A 44 8.53 2.84 -4.49
C SER A 44 8.00 2.17 -5.77
N PRO A 45 6.68 2.02 -5.92
CA PRO A 45 6.09 1.48 -7.14
C PRO A 45 6.27 2.46 -8.30
N TYR A 46 6.35 1.93 -9.52
CA TYR A 46 6.15 2.72 -10.73
C TYR A 46 4.67 2.69 -11.11
N VAL A 47 4.02 3.85 -11.23
CA VAL A 47 2.56 3.91 -11.41
C VAL A 47 2.19 4.82 -12.57
N GLU A 48 1.29 4.33 -13.41
CA GLU A 48 0.62 5.12 -14.43
C GLU A 48 -0.88 5.13 -14.16
N ALA A 49 -1.51 6.29 -14.33
CA ALA A 49 -2.95 6.45 -14.16
C ALA A 49 -3.57 7.16 -15.35
N TYR A 50 -4.78 6.72 -15.69
CA TYR A 50 -5.53 7.23 -16.81
C TYR A 50 -6.98 7.48 -16.38
N TYR A 51 -7.45 8.70 -16.68
CA TYR A 51 -8.85 9.07 -16.50
C TYR A 51 -9.61 9.00 -17.83
N ASN A 52 -10.67 8.21 -17.85
CA ASN A 52 -11.59 8.09 -18.98
C ASN A 52 -12.84 8.96 -18.73
N ALA A 53 -12.91 10.09 -19.45
CA ALA A 53 -14.04 11.02 -19.33
C ALA A 53 -15.38 10.47 -19.83
N LYS A 54 -15.41 9.42 -20.66
CA LYS A 54 -16.66 8.83 -21.16
C LYS A 54 -17.38 8.03 -20.09
N ASP A 55 -16.60 7.28 -19.31
CA ASP A 55 -17.11 6.35 -18.31
C ASP A 55 -16.90 6.89 -16.88
N ASN A 56 -16.34 8.09 -16.76
CA ASN A 56 -16.00 8.76 -15.49
C ASN A 56 -15.21 7.83 -14.56
N SER A 57 -14.21 7.15 -15.11
CA SER A 57 -13.39 6.17 -14.40
C SER A 57 -11.92 6.58 -14.40
N LEU A 58 -11.26 6.43 -13.25
CA LEU A 58 -9.81 6.58 -13.12
C LEU A 58 -9.23 5.20 -12.83
N THR A 59 -8.39 4.72 -13.73
CA THR A 59 -7.69 3.43 -13.61
C THR A 59 -6.22 3.69 -13.40
N ALA A 60 -5.60 2.96 -12.49
CA ALA A 60 -4.17 3.00 -12.25
C ALA A 60 -3.56 1.60 -12.39
N THR A 61 -2.39 1.55 -12.99
CA THR A 61 -1.57 0.35 -13.12
C THR A 61 -0.24 0.62 -12.41
N ALA A 62 0.06 -0.20 -11.41
CA ALA A 62 1.26 -0.13 -10.61
C ALA A 62 2.15 -1.34 -10.90
N VAL A 63 3.44 -1.09 -11.14
CA VAL A 63 4.49 -2.09 -11.16
C VAL A 63 5.20 -2.05 -9.81
N VAL A 64 5.17 -3.17 -9.10
CA VAL A 64 5.74 -3.32 -7.76
C VAL A 64 6.87 -4.35 -7.77
N TYR A 65 7.87 -4.11 -6.91
CA TYR A 65 8.98 -5.02 -6.66
C TYR A 65 8.80 -5.59 -5.25
N VAL A 66 8.58 -6.89 -5.16
CA VAL A 66 8.28 -7.58 -3.89
C VAL A 66 9.32 -8.64 -3.65
N ASP A 67 9.79 -8.77 -2.41
CA ASP A 67 10.74 -9.81 -2.03
C ASP A 67 10.19 -11.21 -2.35
N ASP A 68 11.02 -12.04 -2.98
CA ASP A 68 10.69 -13.42 -3.33
C ASP A 68 10.25 -14.29 -2.14
N THR A 69 10.70 -13.98 -0.92
CA THR A 69 10.30 -14.72 0.29
C THR A 69 8.82 -14.55 0.66
N THR A 70 8.21 -13.45 0.23
CA THR A 70 6.79 -13.15 0.40
C THR A 70 5.88 -13.94 -0.54
N ILE A 71 6.46 -14.56 -1.56
CA ILE A 71 5.71 -15.15 -2.66
C ILE A 71 5.30 -16.57 -2.32
N GLN A 72 4.00 -16.85 -2.40
CA GLN A 72 3.49 -18.22 -2.35
C GLN A 72 3.31 -18.74 -3.79
N ASN A 73 4.17 -19.67 -4.21
CA ASN A 73 4.09 -20.32 -5.54
C ASN A 73 4.05 -19.33 -6.74
N GLY A 74 4.89 -18.29 -6.75
CA GLY A 74 4.91 -17.30 -7.85
C GLY A 74 3.75 -16.29 -7.82
N THR A 75 2.91 -16.33 -6.79
CA THR A 75 1.71 -15.50 -6.66
C THR A 75 1.88 -14.48 -5.55
N PHE A 76 1.64 -13.20 -5.87
CA PHE A 76 1.62 -12.11 -4.90
C PHE A 76 0.20 -11.78 -4.49
N TYR A 77 -0.07 -11.72 -3.18
CA TYR A 77 -1.37 -11.39 -2.59
C TYR A 77 -1.35 -9.98 -2.03
N TYR A 78 -2.37 -9.19 -2.33
CA TYR A 78 -2.41 -7.79 -1.94
C TYR A 78 -3.84 -7.28 -1.75
N SER A 79 -3.93 -6.13 -1.08
CA SER A 79 -5.13 -5.30 -1.04
C SER A 79 -4.79 -3.88 -1.47
N VAL A 80 -5.76 -3.12 -1.95
CA VAL A 80 -5.58 -1.71 -2.29
C VAL A 80 -6.56 -0.87 -1.49
N PHE A 81 -6.02 0.09 -0.74
CA PHE A 81 -6.79 1.10 -0.03
C PHE A 81 -6.72 2.42 -0.77
N GLN A 82 -7.81 3.16 -0.75
CA GLN A 82 -7.94 4.48 -1.33
C GLN A 82 -8.23 5.50 -0.23
N ASN A 83 -7.40 6.52 -0.15
CA ASN A 83 -7.63 7.71 0.65
C ASN A 83 -7.80 8.94 -0.25
N SER A 84 -8.51 9.95 0.24
CA SER A 84 -8.62 11.25 -0.42
C SER A 84 -8.26 12.36 0.54
N TYR A 85 -7.64 13.41 0.00
CA TYR A 85 -7.36 14.62 0.75
C TYR A 85 -7.42 15.83 -0.18
N ILE A 86 -7.49 17.01 0.42
CA ILE A 86 -7.43 18.29 -0.29
C ILE A 86 -6.05 18.88 0.01
N ASP A 87 -5.32 19.27 -1.03
CA ASP A 87 -4.01 19.89 -0.87
C ASP A 87 -4.12 21.37 -0.44
N ILE A 88 -2.97 22.00 -0.21
CA ILE A 88 -2.90 23.40 0.22
C ILE A 88 -3.44 24.39 -0.83
N ALA A 89 -3.50 23.98 -2.10
CA ALA A 89 -4.07 24.77 -3.19
C ALA A 89 -5.60 24.56 -3.33
N GLY A 90 -6.19 23.68 -2.53
CA GLY A 90 -7.61 23.34 -2.59
C GLY A 90 -7.93 22.29 -3.65
N ALA A 91 -6.92 21.66 -4.26
CA ALA A 91 -7.13 20.65 -5.30
C ALA A 91 -7.31 19.25 -4.68
N PRO A 92 -8.23 18.45 -5.24
CA PRO A 92 -8.47 17.10 -4.77
C PRO A 92 -7.35 16.14 -5.17
N GLN A 93 -6.89 15.34 -4.21
CA GLN A 93 -5.80 14.38 -4.39
C GLN A 93 -6.22 12.98 -3.95
N LEU A 94 -5.74 11.96 -4.66
CA LEU A 94 -5.93 10.56 -4.30
C LEU A 94 -4.64 9.93 -3.81
N GLN A 95 -4.75 9.11 -2.78
CA GLN A 95 -3.67 8.23 -2.32
C GLN A 95 -4.13 6.80 -2.38
N PHE A 96 -3.26 5.93 -2.87
CA PHE A 96 -3.46 4.50 -2.92
C PHE A 96 -2.39 3.80 -2.08
N PHE A 97 -2.81 2.80 -1.33
CA PHE A 97 -1.91 1.97 -0.55
C PHE A 97 -2.07 0.52 -0.98
N ILE A 98 -1.03 -0.03 -1.61
CA ILE A 98 -0.95 -1.46 -1.94
C ILE A 98 -0.41 -2.16 -0.70
N VAL A 99 -1.31 -2.84 0.00
CA VAL A 99 -1.06 -3.47 1.29
C VAL A 99 -0.71 -4.94 1.10
N TYR A 100 0.39 -5.37 1.70
CA TYR A 100 0.80 -6.76 1.79
C TYR A 100 1.59 -7.00 3.08
N ASP A 101 1.77 -8.25 3.45
CA ASP A 101 2.60 -8.67 4.58
C ASP A 101 4.06 -8.70 4.12
N MET A 102 4.88 -7.73 4.54
CA MET A 102 6.24 -7.61 4.04
C MET A 102 7.22 -8.40 4.93
N PRO A 103 8.11 -9.21 4.35
CA PRO A 103 9.18 -9.86 5.11
C PRO A 103 10.18 -8.81 5.61
N GLU A 104 10.56 -8.90 6.89
CA GLU A 104 11.56 -8.02 7.51
C GLU A 104 13.02 -8.47 7.29
N GLU A 105 13.26 -9.29 6.27
CA GLU A 105 14.58 -9.81 5.96
C GLU A 105 15.22 -9.05 4.79
N LEU A 106 16.56 -8.99 4.78
CA LEU A 106 17.28 -8.47 3.63
C LEU A 106 17.17 -9.48 2.49
N SER A 107 16.50 -9.08 1.43
CA SER A 107 16.49 -9.84 0.19
C SER A 107 17.33 -9.18 -0.89
N VAL A 108 17.87 -10.02 -1.77
CA VAL A 108 18.56 -9.59 -2.98
C VAL A 108 17.73 -9.90 -4.23
N ASN A 109 16.66 -10.70 -4.10
CA ASN A 109 15.82 -11.14 -5.21
C ASN A 109 14.41 -10.59 -5.03
N PHE A 110 13.92 -9.93 -6.07
CA PHE A 110 12.60 -9.33 -6.07
C PHE A 110 11.81 -9.81 -7.28
N GLY A 111 10.58 -10.23 -7.04
CA GLY A 111 9.57 -10.46 -8.06
C GLY A 111 8.96 -9.15 -8.53
N ILE A 112 8.68 -9.08 -9.83
CA ILE A 112 8.03 -7.95 -10.49
C ILE A 112 6.57 -8.32 -10.73
N TYR A 113 5.66 -7.47 -10.27
CA TYR A 113 4.22 -7.67 -10.40
C TYR A 113 3.55 -6.43 -10.97
N GLU A 114 2.51 -6.67 -11.76
CA GLU A 114 1.62 -5.63 -12.25
C GLU A 114 0.26 -5.74 -11.56
N ILE A 115 -0.20 -4.59 -11.06
CA ILE A 115 -1.43 -4.46 -10.28
C ILE A 115 -2.25 -3.35 -10.92
N THR A 116 -3.42 -3.71 -11.43
CA THR A 116 -4.37 -2.74 -12.01
C THR A 116 -5.59 -2.61 -11.12
N PHE A 117 -5.94 -1.39 -10.76
CA PHE A 117 -7.11 -1.09 -9.94
C PHE A 117 -7.83 0.16 -10.45
N GLN A 118 -9.11 0.27 -10.10
CA GLN A 118 -9.94 1.42 -10.44
C GLN A 118 -10.27 2.20 -9.17
N ALA A 119 -10.15 3.53 -9.25
CA ALA A 119 -10.51 4.41 -8.17
C ALA A 119 -12.02 4.37 -7.89
N ASP A 120 -12.40 4.38 -6.62
CA ASP A 120 -13.80 4.55 -6.22
C ASP A 120 -14.17 6.04 -6.32
N ALA A 121 -15.14 6.36 -7.18
CA ALA A 121 -15.61 7.73 -7.39
C ALA A 121 -16.50 8.25 -6.25
N THR A 122 -17.05 7.36 -5.42
CA THR A 122 -18.06 7.72 -4.40
C THR A 122 -17.48 8.49 -3.22
N ILE A 123 -16.17 8.39 -2.99
CA ILE A 123 -15.50 9.11 -1.91
C ILE A 123 -15.30 10.61 -2.20
N PHE A 124 -15.57 11.07 -3.43
CA PHE A 124 -15.33 12.45 -3.83
C PHE A 124 -16.61 13.27 -4.02
N SER A 125 -16.79 14.31 -3.20
CA SER A 125 -17.77 15.36 -3.47
C SER A 125 -17.23 16.32 -4.54
N GLY A 126 -17.40 15.95 -5.81
CA GLY A 126 -16.85 16.69 -6.95
C GLY A 126 -16.45 15.82 -8.15
N GLY A 127 -16.44 14.48 -7.98
CA GLY A 127 -16.10 13.53 -9.03
C GLY A 127 -14.59 13.42 -9.32
N LEU A 128 -14.22 12.37 -10.08
CA LEU A 128 -12.83 12.06 -10.43
C LEU A 128 -12.22 13.02 -11.46
N SER A 129 -13.05 13.82 -12.14
CA SER A 129 -12.62 14.73 -13.22
C SER A 129 -11.68 15.84 -12.78
N ASN A 130 -11.65 16.17 -11.49
CA ASN A 130 -10.82 17.24 -10.94
C ASN A 130 -9.52 16.73 -10.32
N VAL A 131 -9.29 15.40 -10.32
CA VAL A 131 -8.07 14.80 -9.76
C VAL A 131 -6.92 15.03 -10.74
N GLU A 132 -5.95 15.83 -10.31
CA GLU A 132 -4.77 16.17 -11.13
C GLU A 132 -3.57 15.26 -10.85
N SER A 133 -3.48 14.73 -9.63
CA SER A 133 -2.43 13.80 -9.25
C SER A 133 -2.92 12.68 -8.34
N ILE A 134 -2.20 11.57 -8.41
CA ILE A 134 -2.35 10.44 -7.51
C ILE A 134 -1.01 10.14 -6.86
N GLN A 135 -1.05 9.57 -5.66
CA GLN A 135 0.11 9.05 -4.97
C GLN A 135 -0.15 7.58 -4.65
N THR A 136 0.84 6.73 -4.88
CA THR A 136 0.72 5.30 -4.57
C THR A 136 1.89 4.86 -3.72
N PHE A 137 1.58 4.17 -2.64
CA PHE A 137 2.55 3.65 -1.69
C PHE A 137 2.36 2.14 -1.54
N LEU A 138 3.45 1.42 -1.35
CA LEU A 138 3.40 0.08 -0.80
C LEU A 138 3.36 0.21 0.73
N TRP A 139 2.58 -0.65 1.38
CA TRP A 139 2.32 -0.59 2.81
C TRP A 139 2.46 -1.98 3.44
N ASP A 140 3.27 -2.05 4.48
CA ASP A 140 3.46 -3.26 5.27
C ASP A 140 2.32 -3.39 6.31
N ALA A 141 1.57 -4.50 6.22
CA ALA A 141 0.42 -4.77 7.06
C ALA A 141 0.81 -5.15 8.51
N ASP A 142 2.00 -5.69 8.73
CA ASP A 142 2.45 -6.18 10.04
C ASP A 142 3.92 -5.83 10.33
N PRO A 143 4.25 -4.52 10.48
CA PRO A 143 5.60 -4.14 10.85
C PRO A 143 5.90 -4.62 12.29
N ILE A 144 6.92 -5.46 12.48
CA ILE A 144 7.37 -5.98 13.79
C ILE A 144 7.77 -4.82 14.71
N THR A 145 8.21 -3.69 14.14
CA THR A 145 8.37 -2.43 14.89
C THR A 145 7.14 -1.53 14.73
N SER A 146 6.20 -1.65 15.68
CA SER A 146 5.15 -0.64 15.87
C SER A 146 5.81 0.74 16.00
N ARG A 147 5.58 1.63 15.03
CA ARG A 147 6.12 3.01 15.04
C ARG A 147 5.32 3.94 15.97
N GLY A 148 4.68 3.37 16.99
CA GLY A 148 3.94 4.12 18.00
C GLY A 148 4.89 4.85 18.97
N THR A 149 4.50 6.06 19.38
CA THR A 149 5.10 6.73 20.54
C THR A 149 4.07 6.71 21.67
N GLU A 150 4.34 5.98 22.74
CA GLU A 150 3.61 6.13 23.99
C GLU A 150 4.10 7.39 24.69
N THR A 151 3.20 8.33 24.96
CA THR A 151 3.52 9.54 25.73
C THR A 151 2.48 9.76 26.81
N THR A 152 2.91 10.26 27.97
CA THR A 152 2.01 10.54 29.09
C THR A 152 1.36 11.90 28.89
N VAL A 153 0.02 11.94 28.91
CA VAL A 153 -0.76 13.18 28.80
C VAL A 153 -0.51 14.05 30.03
N GLN A 154 0.15 15.20 29.83
CA GLN A 154 0.25 16.22 30.88
C GLN A 154 -1.05 17.02 30.95
N HIS A 155 -1.68 16.98 32.11
CA HIS A 155 -2.86 17.79 32.40
C HIS A 155 -2.40 19.05 33.14
N GLY A 156 -2.83 20.22 32.66
CA GLY A 156 -2.63 21.53 33.26
C GLY A 156 -3.95 22.26 33.47
#